data_AF-A0A925SVF3-F1
#
_entry.id   AF-A0A925SVF3-F1
#
_cell.length_a   1.000
_cell.length_b   1.000
_cell.length_c   1.000
_cell.angle_alpha   90.00
_cell.angle_beta   90.00
_cell.angle_gamma   90.00
#
_symmetry.space_group_name_H-M   'P 1'
#
loop_
_entity.id
_entity.type
_entity.pdbx_description
1 polymer ?
#
loop_
_entity_poly.entity_id
_entity_poly.type
_entity_poly.pdbx_seq_one_letter_code
_entity_poly.pdbx_strand_id
1 'polypeptide(L)' 'MRNPFTAHPREFGETYLEHGLFACRYGAKMAWGGVAAFIHGLVPFLFETTGSRITRELNEALDESRARAARSRRGDAL' A
#
# COMPACT_ATOMS: atom_id res chain seq x y z
N MET A 1 -12.28 17.19 -18.92
CA MET A 1 -12.52 16.18 -17.86
C MET A 1 -11.18 15.56 -17.48
N ARG A 2 -10.84 15.50 -16.18
CA ARG A 2 -9.57 14.89 -15.71
C ARG A 2 -9.79 13.37 -15.63
N ASN A 3 -9.00 12.56 -16.33
CA ASN A 3 -9.16 11.09 -16.32
C ASN A 3 -8.66 10.54 -14.97
N PRO A 4 -9.53 9.98 -14.10
CA PRO A 4 -9.14 9.54 -12.77
C PRO A 4 -8.12 8.39 -12.78
N PHE A 5 -8.14 7.54 -13.81
CA PHE A 5 -7.20 6.42 -13.96
C PHE A 5 -5.77 6.86 -14.19
N THR A 6 -5.55 8.07 -14.73
CA THR A 6 -4.20 8.59 -14.98
C THR A 6 -3.86 9.79 -14.13
N ALA A 7 -4.87 10.54 -13.65
CA ALA A 7 -4.67 11.69 -12.80
C ALA A 7 -4.10 11.29 -11.42
N HIS A 8 -4.65 10.25 -10.81
CA HIS A 8 -4.21 9.80 -9.50
C HIS A 8 -2.78 9.20 -9.52
N PRO A 9 -2.43 8.25 -10.40
CA PRO A 9 -1.05 7.75 -10.49
C PRO A 9 -0.02 8.85 -10.75
N ARG A 10 -0.36 9.84 -11.59
CA ARG A 10 0.53 10.97 -11.88
C ARG A 10 0.81 11.85 -10.66
N GLU A 11 -0.08 11.93 -9.67
CA GLU A 11 0.17 12.67 -8.43
C GLU A 11 1.30 12.06 -7.59
N PHE A 12 1.64 10.80 -7.89
CA PHE A 12 2.73 10.03 -7.30
C PHE A 12 3.93 9.85 -8.25
N GLY A 13 3.85 10.38 -9.48
CA GLY A 13 4.86 10.17 -10.51
C GLY A 13 4.87 8.75 -11.07
N GLU A 14 3.75 8.02 -10.99
CA GLU A 14 3.62 6.63 -11.40
C GLU A 14 2.77 6.51 -12.69
N THR A 15 3.06 5.49 -13.49
CA THR A 15 2.16 5.04 -14.56
C THR A 15 0.96 4.28 -13.97
N TYR A 16 -0.12 4.14 -14.74
CA TYR A 16 -1.31 3.39 -14.31
C TYR A 16 -0.97 1.95 -13.90
N LEU A 17 -0.05 1.29 -14.62
CA LEU A 17 0.34 -0.08 -14.34
C LEU A 17 1.20 -0.20 -13.07
N GLU A 18 2.14 0.72 -12.85
CA GLU A 18 2.95 0.74 -11.62
C GLU A 18 2.08 0.94 -10.38
N HIS A 19 1.19 1.93 -10.44
CA HIS A 19 0.27 2.22 -9.35
C HIS A 19 -0.70 1.06 -9.11
N GLY A 20 -1.28 0.51 -10.18
CA GLY A 20 -2.18 -0.64 -10.11
C GLY A 20 -1.51 -1.88 -9.51
N LEU A 21 -0.28 -2.19 -9.91
CA LEU A 21 0.46 -3.32 -9.36
C LEU A 21 0.79 -3.14 -7.88
N PHE A 22 1.20 -1.94 -7.47
CA PHE A 22 1.40 -1.60 -6.06
C PHE A 22 0.10 -1.79 -5.28
N ALA A 23 -1.01 -1.21 -5.73
CA ALA A 23 -2.31 -1.31 -5.08
C ALA A 23 -2.79 -2.77 -4.95
N CYS A 24 -2.64 -3.58 -6.00
CA CYS A 24 -3.01 -5.00 -5.96
C CYS A 24 -2.17 -5.79 -4.92
N ARG A 25 -0.85 -5.59 -4.89
CA ARG A 25 0.04 -6.26 -3.92
C ARG A 25 -0.24 -5.82 -2.49
N TYR A 26 -0.47 -4.52 -2.30
CA TYR A 26 -0.85 -3.93 -1.03
C TYR A 26 -2.17 -4.52 -0.52
N GLY A 27 -3.20 -4.54 -1.36
CA GLY A 27 -4.51 -5.10 -1.05
C GLY A 27 -4.47 -6.59 -0.73
N ALA A 28 -3.71 -7.39 -1.48
CA ALA A 28 -3.54 -8.82 -1.21
C ALA A 28 -2.89 -9.08 0.16
N LYS A 29 -1.82 -8.34 0.50
CA LYS A 29 -1.21 -8.42 1.84
C LYS A 29 -2.19 -7.99 2.94
N MET A 30 -2.93 -6.91 2.73
CA MET A 30 -3.94 -6.41 3.69
C MET A 30 -5.03 -7.45 3.94
N ALA A 31 -5.57 -8.07 2.88
CA ALA A 31 -6.57 -9.12 3.00
C ALA A 31 -6.03 -10.31 3.81
N TRP A 32 -4.79 -10.73 3.55
CA TRP A 32 -4.13 -11.79 4.31
C TRP A 32 -3.94 -11.41 5.79
N GLY A 33 -3.52 -10.18 6.08
CA GLY A 33 -3.40 -9.67 7.45
C GLY A 33 -4.74 -9.70 8.21
N GLY A 34 -5.83 -9.33 7.53
CA GLY A 34 -7.18 -9.41 8.07
C GLY A 34 -7.63 -10.85 8.36
N VAL A 35 -7.43 -11.77 7.40
CA VAL A 35 -7.73 -13.20 7.59
C VAL A 35 -6.93 -13.78 8.76
N ALA A 36 -5.64 -13.48 8.85
CA ALA A 36 -4.78 -13.93 9.94
C ALA A 36 -5.26 -13.40 11.30
N ALA A 37 -5.65 -12.12 11.37
CA ALA A 37 -6.19 -11.52 12.60
C ALA A 37 -7.52 -12.14 13.03
N PHE A 38 -8.41 -12.46 12.09
CA PHE A 38 -9.67 -13.15 12.40
C PHE A 38 -9.44 -14.57 12.91
N ILE A 39 -8.55 -15.34 12.27
CA ILE A 39 -8.20 -16.69 12.74
C ILE A 39 -7.59 -16.61 14.14
N HIS A 40 -6.68 -15.66 14.38
CA HIS A 40 -6.08 -15.44 15.70
C HIS A 40 -7.15 -15.11 16.76
N GLY A 41 -8.14 -14.28 16.43
CA GLY A 41 -9.26 -13.96 17.33
C GLY A 41 -10.12 -15.17 17.71
N LEU A 42 -10.17 -16.21 16.86
CA LEU A 42 -10.86 -17.47 17.13
C LEU A 42 -9.95 -18.50 17.81
N VAL A 43 -8.67 -18.52 17.43
CA VAL A 43 -7.66 -19.49 17.87
C VAL A 43 -6.39 -18.73 18.29
N PRO A 44 -6.27 -18.31 19.56
CA PRO A 44 -5.29 -17.32 20.01
C PRO A 44 -3.81 -17.69 19.82
N PHE A 45 -3.48 -18.97 19.66
CA PHE A 45 -2.10 -19.43 19.43
C PHE A 45 -1.73 -19.56 17.94
N LEU A 46 -2.67 -19.29 17.02
CA LEU A 46 -2.38 -19.21 15.59
C LEU A 46 -2.18 -17.76 15.19
N PHE A 47 -1.21 -17.52 14.28
CA PHE A 47 -0.95 -16.23 13.67
C PHE A 47 -0.69 -15.05 14.64
N GLU A 48 -0.20 -15.32 15.85
CA GLU A 48 -0.05 -14.38 16.98
C GLU A 48 0.42 -12.97 16.59
N THR A 49 1.43 -12.87 15.73
CA THR A 49 2.03 -11.59 15.32
C THR A 49 1.79 -11.25 13.85
N THR A 50 1.06 -12.09 13.11
CA THR A 50 0.96 -11.98 11.65
C THR A 50 0.19 -10.74 11.23
N GLY A 51 -0.97 -10.49 11.84
CA GLY A 51 -1.78 -9.31 11.52
C GLY A 51 -1.07 -7.99 11.83
N SER A 52 -0.42 -7.90 13.00
CA SER A 52 0.30 -6.69 13.42
C SER A 52 1.56 -6.45 12.58
N ARG A 53 2.33 -7.50 12.27
CA ARG A 53 3.49 -7.41 11.37
C ARG A 53 3.08 -6.92 9.98
N ILE A 54 2.04 -7.52 9.39
CA ILE A 54 1.54 -7.11 8.06
C ILE A 54 1.06 -5.66 8.09
N THR A 55 0.34 -5.25 9.12
CA THR A 55 -0.12 -3.85 9.25
C THR A 55 1.05 -2.87 9.28
N ARG A 56 2.13 -3.20 9.99
CA ARG A 56 3.35 -2.39 10.04
C ARG A 56 4.02 -2.30 8.68
N GLU A 57 4.23 -3.43 8.01
CA GLU A 57 4.80 -3.49 6.66
C GLU A 57 3.98 -2.66 5.65
N LEU A 58 2.65 -2.72 5.74
CA LEU A 58 1.76 -1.94 4.89
C LEU A 58 1.89 -0.44 5.17
N ASN A 59 1.98 -0.04 6.43
CA ASN A 59 2.15 1.36 6.77
C ASN A 59 3.49 1.91 6.26
N GLU A 60 4.58 1.16 6.44
CA GLU A 60 5.90 1.49 5.90
C GLU A 60 5.85 1.65 4.37
N ALA A 61 5.18 0.72 3.66
CA ALA A 61 5.02 0.81 2.21
C ALA A 61 4.25 2.07 1.74
N LEU A 62 3.26 2.52 2.51
CA LEU A 62 2.53 3.77 2.23
C LEU A 62 3.43 4.99 2.42
N ASP A 63 4.21 5.02 3.49
CA ASP A 63 5.10 6.14 3.78
C ASP A 63 6.23 6.23 2.74
N GLU A 64 6.78 5.10 2.31
CA GLU A 64 7.73 5.05 1.19
C GLU A 64 7.13 5.56 -0.12
N SER A 65 5.88 5.19 -0.44
CA SER A 65 5.17 5.68 -1.63
C SER A 65 4.97 7.20 -1.57
N ARG A 66 4.55 7.74 -0.42
CA ARG A 66 4.44 9.18 -0.21
C ARG A 66 5.78 9.90 -0.35
N ALA A 67 6.84 9.32 0.19
CA ALA A 67 8.19 9.88 0.09
C ALA A 67 8.69 9.89 -1.37
N ARG A 68 8.40 8.84 -2.16
CA ARG A 68 8.67 8.82 -3.61
C ARG A 68 7.92 9.94 -4.33
N ALA A 69 6.62 10.07 -4.09
CA ALA A 69 5.79 11.12 -4.68
C ALA A 69 6.31 12.53 -4.36
N ALA A 70 6.72 12.78 -3.12
CA ALA A 70 7.29 14.05 -2.71
C ALA A 70 8.62 14.36 -3.43
N ARG A 71 9.45 13.35 -3.69
CA ARG A 71 10.70 13.50 -4.45
C ARG A 71 10.42 13.84 -5.91
N SER A 72 9.49 13.15 -6.57
CA SER A 72 9.12 13.44 -7.97
C SER A 72 8.64 14.88 -8.14
N ARG A 73 7.75 15.35 -7.25
CA ARG A 73 7.24 16.74 -7.29
C ARG A 73 8.33 17.80 -7.10
N ARG A 74 9.36 17.51 -6.30
CA ARG A 74 10.51 18.40 -6.11
C ARG A 74 11.39 18.45 -7.35
N GLY A 75 11.55 17.32 -8.04
CA GLY A 75 12.28 17.24 -9.31
C GLY A 75 11.63 18.06 -10.42
N ASP A 76 10.29 18.04 -10.51
CA ASP A 76 9.53 18.82 -11.51
C ASP A 76 9.56 20.34 -11.26
N ALA A 77 10.00 20.79 -10.09
CA ALA A 77 10.04 22.20 -9.70
C ALA A 77 11.43 22.85 -9.88
N LEU A 78 12.43 22.11 -10.36
CA LEU A 78 13.79 22.56 -10.67
C LEU A 78 13.99 22.67 -12.17
#